data_AF-A0A534K2I2-F1
#
_entry.id   AF-A0A534K2I2-F1
#
_cell.length_a   1.000
_cell.length_b   1.000
_cell.length_c   1.000
_cell.angle_alpha   90.00
_cell.angle_beta   90.00
_cell.angle_gamma   90.00
#
_symmetry.space_group_name_H-M   'P 1'
#
loop_
_entity.id
_entity.type
_entity.pdbx_description
1 polymer ?
#
loop_
_entity_poly.entity_id
_entity_poly.type
_entity_poly.pdbx_seq_one_letter_code
_entity_poly.pdbx_strand_id
1 'polypeptide(L)'
;MRRPVDEVLAAGRAVDWSKLGERPLCDACLGRLFGKVGHGHTNEERGRAIREVAGRAAGPCWVCAGLTARYDALADLVARKLEPWEYDTFRVGSRIDPEVSAREESLWSDLALPAPEPLKAEVNREVGKRVCEAVGKEPDLAAPDIVAVLDPAFDHVDLQVNPLYLRGRYRRLARGVPQTRWPCRRCMGKGCARCGGTGKVY
;
A
#
# COMPACT_ATOMS: atom_id res chain seq x y z
N MET A 1 -22.68 29.26 1.61
CA MET A 1 -21.49 28.39 1.68
C MET A 1 -22.02 26.95 1.83
N ARG A 2 -22.02 26.16 0.75
CA ARG A 2 -22.49 24.75 0.82
C ARG A 2 -21.60 24.00 1.81
N ARG A 3 -22.18 23.14 2.66
CA ARG A 3 -21.39 22.27 3.53
C ARG A 3 -20.55 21.36 2.63
N PRO A 4 -19.29 21.04 2.96
CA PRO A 4 -18.43 20.21 2.10
C PRO A 4 -18.97 18.78 1.85
N VAL A 5 -20.00 18.37 2.61
CA VAL A 5 -20.73 17.09 2.44
C VAL A 5 -21.91 17.18 1.46
N ASP A 6 -22.35 18.38 1.05
CA ASP A 6 -23.54 18.56 0.21
C ASP A 6 -23.40 17.90 -1.18
N GLU A 7 -22.21 17.96 -1.77
CA GLU A 7 -21.92 17.31 -3.06
C GLU A 7 -21.97 15.79 -2.96
N VAL A 8 -21.48 15.24 -1.85
CA VAL A 8 -21.51 13.81 -1.54
C VAL A 8 -22.95 13.34 -1.39
N LEU A 9 -23.78 14.10 -0.67
CA LEU A 9 -25.21 13.79 -0.51
C LEU A 9 -25.97 13.88 -1.83
N ALA A 10 -25.67 14.88 -2.66
CA ALA A 10 -26.27 15.03 -3.98
C ALA A 10 -25.93 13.83 -4.88
N ALA A 11 -24.65 13.40 -4.90
CA ALA A 11 -24.23 12.21 -5.63
C ALA A 11 -24.89 10.95 -5.07
N GLY A 12 -24.97 10.81 -3.74
CA GLY A 12 -25.62 9.68 -3.08
C GLY A 12 -27.11 9.56 -3.42
N ARG A 13 -27.83 10.67 -3.59
CA ARG A 13 -29.25 10.67 -4.00
C ARG A 13 -29.47 10.21 -5.45
N ALA A 14 -28.45 10.27 -6.30
CA ALA A 14 -28.53 9.84 -7.70
C ALA A 14 -28.29 8.33 -7.87
N VAL A 15 -27.91 7.62 -6.81
CA VAL A 15 -27.63 6.18 -6.85
C VAL A 15 -28.89 5.37 -6.59
N ASP A 16 -29.10 4.33 -7.42
CA ASP A 16 -30.13 3.32 -7.19
C ASP A 16 -29.68 2.33 -6.11
N TRP A 17 -29.94 2.68 -4.84
CA TRP A 17 -29.57 1.88 -3.67
C TRP A 17 -30.31 0.54 -3.58
N SER A 18 -31.34 0.29 -4.39
CA SER A 18 -32.02 -1.01 -4.42
C SER A 18 -31.07 -2.12 -4.89
N LYS A 19 -30.16 -1.79 -5.81
CA LYS A 19 -29.14 -2.70 -6.37
C LYS A 19 -28.07 -3.13 -5.37
N LEU A 20 -27.93 -2.42 -4.24
CA LEU A 20 -27.07 -2.89 -3.16
C LEU A 20 -27.58 -4.23 -2.58
N GLY A 21 -28.89 -4.50 -2.66
CA GLY A 21 -29.50 -5.71 -2.14
C GLY A 21 -29.38 -5.81 -0.61
N GLU A 22 -29.06 -7.00 -0.11
CA GLU A 22 -28.86 -7.28 1.32
C GLU A 22 -27.38 -7.19 1.74
N ARG A 23 -26.50 -6.62 0.91
CA ARG A 23 -25.05 -6.54 1.18
C ARG A 23 -24.75 -5.35 2.11
N PRO A 24 -24.55 -5.55 3.43
CA PRO A 24 -24.19 -4.46 4.33
C PRO A 24 -22.80 -3.90 4.00
N LEU A 25 -22.63 -2.59 4.14
CA LEU A 25 -21.33 -1.91 4.02
C LEU A 25 -21.02 -1.18 5.33
N CYS A 26 -19.75 -1.18 5.74
CA CYS A 26 -19.26 -0.24 6.76
C CYS A 26 -19.25 1.19 6.22
N ASP A 27 -19.11 2.19 7.10
CA ASP A 27 -19.09 3.59 6.69
C ASP A 27 -17.93 3.90 5.75
N ALA A 28 -16.73 3.39 6.02
CA ALA A 28 -15.61 3.54 5.10
C ALA A 28 -15.93 3.02 3.69
N CYS A 29 -16.37 1.75 3.54
CA CYS A 29 -16.76 1.18 2.23
C CYS A 29 -17.90 1.93 1.55
N LEU A 30 -18.87 2.44 2.31
CA LEU A 30 -19.96 3.25 1.76
C LEU A 30 -19.45 4.61 1.26
N GLY A 31 -18.59 5.29 2.03
CA GLY A 31 -18.03 6.58 1.64
C GLY A 31 -17.02 6.49 0.51
N ARG A 32 -16.28 5.38 0.40
CA ARG A 32 -15.34 5.07 -0.70
C ARG A 32 -15.99 5.09 -2.07
N LEU A 33 -17.28 4.76 -2.16
CA LEU A 33 -18.07 4.88 -3.39
C LEU A 33 -18.06 6.31 -3.95
N PHE A 34 -17.78 7.30 -3.09
CA PHE A 34 -17.72 8.73 -3.40
C PHE A 34 -16.40 9.36 -2.94
N GLY A 35 -15.33 8.56 -2.79
CA GLY A 35 -14.03 9.04 -2.27
C GLY A 35 -13.39 10.17 -3.11
N LYS A 36 -13.83 10.33 -4.36
CA LYS A 36 -13.39 11.40 -5.28
C LYS A 36 -14.33 12.61 -5.36
N VAL A 37 -15.47 12.59 -4.66
CA VAL A 37 -16.48 13.66 -4.69
C VAL A 37 -16.31 14.53 -3.45
N GLY A 38 -16.03 15.83 -3.59
CA GLY A 38 -15.72 16.70 -2.45
C GLY A 38 -14.38 16.38 -1.77
N HIS A 39 -13.91 17.25 -0.86
CA HIS A 39 -12.61 17.13 -0.20
C HIS A 39 -12.70 17.38 1.32
N GLY A 40 -11.65 17.03 2.06
CA GLY A 40 -11.54 17.34 3.49
C GLY A 40 -12.30 16.39 4.43
N HIS A 41 -12.74 15.25 3.94
CA HIS A 41 -13.46 14.23 4.73
C HIS A 41 -12.81 12.86 4.56
N THR A 42 -12.76 12.11 5.65
CA THR A 42 -12.50 10.68 5.64
C THR A 42 -13.65 9.93 4.97
N ASN A 43 -13.38 8.72 4.46
CA ASN A 43 -14.44 7.91 3.88
C ASN A 43 -15.44 7.42 4.94
N GLU A 44 -15.04 7.29 6.20
CA GLU A 44 -16.01 7.03 7.28
C GLU A 44 -17.01 8.17 7.48
N GLU A 45 -16.55 9.43 7.49
CA GLU A 45 -17.44 10.59 7.59
C GLU A 45 -18.40 10.69 6.40
N ARG A 46 -17.88 10.44 5.19
CA ARG A 46 -18.71 10.39 3.98
C ARG A 46 -19.76 9.28 4.08
N GLY A 47 -19.34 8.09 4.50
CA GLY A 47 -20.22 6.95 4.65
C GLY A 47 -21.35 7.21 5.63
N ARG A 48 -21.04 7.78 6.81
CA ARG A 48 -22.05 8.17 7.80
C ARG A 48 -23.10 9.11 7.19
N ALA A 49 -22.68 10.10 6.43
CA ALA A 49 -23.60 11.03 5.78
C ALA A 49 -24.45 10.36 4.69
N ILE A 50 -23.85 9.51 3.86
CA ILE A 50 -24.55 8.79 2.79
C ILE A 50 -25.52 7.75 3.34
N ARG A 51 -25.23 7.18 4.52
CA ARG A 51 -26.02 6.09 5.09
C ARG A 51 -27.49 6.44 5.26
N GLU A 52 -27.78 7.66 5.70
CA GLU A 52 -29.15 8.16 5.80
C GLU A 52 -29.83 8.21 4.44
N VAL A 53 -29.12 8.67 3.41
CA VAL A 53 -29.61 8.73 2.02
C VAL A 53 -29.81 7.33 1.42
N ALA A 54 -28.91 6.40 1.72
CA ALA A 54 -28.99 5.03 1.24
C ALA A 54 -30.12 4.24 1.92
N GLY A 55 -30.56 4.67 3.11
CA GLY A 55 -31.58 3.97 3.90
C GLY A 55 -31.13 2.58 4.36
N ARG A 56 -29.83 2.40 4.66
CA ARG A 56 -29.23 1.09 4.98
C ARG A 56 -28.60 1.07 6.36
N ALA A 57 -28.90 0.04 7.14
CA ALA A 57 -28.24 -0.20 8.42
C ALA A 57 -26.76 -0.56 8.24
N ALA A 58 -25.94 -0.22 9.23
CA ALA A 58 -24.58 -0.71 9.33
C ALA A 58 -24.58 -2.20 9.72
N GLY A 59 -23.59 -2.94 9.27
CA GLY A 59 -23.41 -4.36 9.58
C GLY A 59 -22.01 -4.84 9.21
N PRO A 60 -21.70 -6.14 9.40
CA PRO A 60 -20.43 -6.72 8.98
C PRO A 60 -20.21 -6.47 7.49
N CYS A 61 -19.19 -5.68 7.13
CA CYS A 61 -19.05 -5.19 5.77
C CYS A 61 -18.84 -6.34 4.78
N TRP A 62 -19.74 -6.46 3.81
CA TRP A 62 -19.68 -7.47 2.76
C TRP A 62 -18.45 -7.31 1.86
N VAL A 63 -17.93 -6.08 1.68
CA VAL A 63 -16.73 -5.82 0.86
C VAL A 63 -15.45 -6.11 1.66
N CYS A 64 -15.20 -5.36 2.73
CA CYS A 64 -13.89 -5.37 3.39
C CYS A 64 -13.80 -6.32 4.59
N ALA A 65 -14.90 -6.99 4.98
CA ALA A 65 -14.95 -7.93 6.10
C ALA A 65 -14.33 -7.39 7.42
N GLY A 66 -14.53 -6.09 7.70
CA GLY A 66 -14.01 -5.45 8.92
C GLY A 66 -12.57 -4.93 8.83
N LEU A 67 -11.91 -5.01 7.67
CA LEU A 67 -10.54 -4.51 7.48
C LEU A 67 -10.34 -3.06 7.94
N THR A 68 -11.31 -2.17 7.70
CA THR A 68 -11.18 -0.74 8.01
C THR A 68 -11.04 -0.46 9.51
N ALA A 69 -11.64 -1.31 10.34
CA ALA A 69 -11.52 -1.22 11.80
C ALA A 69 -10.14 -1.63 12.33
N ARG A 70 -9.27 -2.19 11.46
CA ARG A 70 -7.96 -2.73 11.83
C ARG A 70 -6.81 -1.79 11.47
N TYR A 71 -7.08 -0.60 10.93
CA TYR A 71 -6.04 0.31 10.44
C TYR A 71 -4.99 0.68 11.48
N ASP A 72 -5.40 0.89 12.74
CA ASP A 72 -4.45 1.19 13.82
C ASP A 72 -3.53 0.00 14.10
N ALA A 73 -4.09 -1.21 14.24
CA ALA A 73 -3.31 -2.44 14.47
C ALA A 73 -2.34 -2.75 13.31
N LEU A 74 -2.77 -2.48 12.07
CA LEU A 74 -1.95 -2.67 10.87
C LEU A 74 -0.83 -1.61 10.80
N ALA A 75 -1.10 -0.38 11.21
CA ALA A 75 -0.09 0.67 11.31
C ALA A 75 0.98 0.32 12.36
N ASP A 76 0.57 -0.17 13.53
CA ASP A 76 1.48 -0.65 14.57
C ASP A 76 2.39 -1.78 14.08
N LEU A 77 1.84 -2.71 13.29
CA LEU A 77 2.61 -3.79 12.68
C LEU A 77 3.69 -3.25 11.73
N VAL A 78 3.34 -2.28 10.88
CA VAL A 78 4.29 -1.63 9.97
C VAL A 78 5.35 -0.88 10.76
N ALA A 79 4.97 -0.08 11.76
CA ALA A 79 5.90 0.68 12.60
C ALA A 79 6.93 -0.24 13.30
N ARG A 80 6.48 -1.34 13.90
CA ARG A 80 7.36 -2.36 14.51
C ARG A 80 8.34 -2.97 13.51
N LYS A 81 7.91 -3.18 12.26
CA LYS A 81 8.78 -3.74 11.22
C LYS A 81 9.85 -2.75 10.76
N LEU A 82 9.53 -1.45 10.77
CA LEU A 82 10.44 -0.38 10.37
C LEU A 82 11.49 -0.06 11.45
N GLU A 83 11.20 -0.26 12.73
CA GLU A 83 12.09 0.03 13.87
C GLU A 83 13.58 -0.37 13.71
N PRO A 84 13.94 -1.57 13.23
CA PRO A 84 15.35 -1.97 13.10
C PRO A 84 16.10 -1.30 11.94
N TRP A 85 15.46 -0.47 11.13
CA TRP A 85 16.05 0.13 9.93
C TRP A 85 16.39 1.62 10.12
N GLU A 86 17.49 2.05 9.51
CA GLU A 86 17.82 3.46 9.34
C GLU A 86 17.24 3.95 8.00
N TYR A 87 16.36 4.95 8.04
CA TYR A 87 15.71 5.55 6.87
C TYR A 87 15.18 6.95 7.20
N ASP A 88 14.99 7.78 6.17
CA ASP A 88 14.38 9.11 6.29
C ASP A 88 12.96 9.13 5.76
N THR A 89 12.70 8.38 4.69
CA THR A 89 11.40 8.34 4.01
C THR A 89 10.89 6.91 3.87
N PHE A 90 9.57 6.78 3.84
CA PHE A 90 8.94 5.48 3.62
C PHE A 90 7.71 5.58 2.71
N ARG A 91 7.21 4.42 2.28
CA ARG A 91 5.92 4.31 1.60
C ARG A 91 5.17 3.09 2.10
N VAL A 92 3.89 3.25 2.39
CA VAL A 92 2.99 2.11 2.64
C VAL A 92 2.29 1.69 1.35
N GLY A 93 2.40 0.41 1.03
CA GLY A 93 1.63 -0.28 0.01
C GLY A 93 0.85 -1.44 0.62
N SER A 94 -0.07 -2.00 -0.14
CA SER A 94 -0.83 -3.17 0.31
C SER A 94 -1.10 -4.17 -0.81
N ARG A 95 -1.19 -5.45 -0.43
CA ARG A 95 -1.73 -6.55 -1.22
C ARG A 95 -3.13 -6.84 -0.71
N ILE A 96 -4.14 -6.33 -1.42
CA ILE A 96 -5.54 -6.63 -1.09
C ILE A 96 -5.90 -7.98 -1.69
N ASP A 97 -6.65 -8.77 -0.92
CA ASP A 97 -7.18 -10.06 -1.36
C ASP A 97 -7.93 -9.90 -2.70
N PRO A 98 -7.62 -10.73 -3.72
CA PRO A 98 -8.35 -10.71 -4.98
C PRO A 98 -9.87 -10.84 -4.84
N GLU A 99 -10.36 -11.59 -3.85
CA GLU A 99 -11.80 -11.75 -3.59
C GLU A 99 -12.43 -10.44 -3.08
N VAL A 100 -11.71 -9.68 -2.25
CA VAL A 100 -12.17 -8.34 -1.82
C VAL A 100 -12.23 -7.38 -3.01
N SER A 101 -11.20 -7.43 -3.88
CA SER A 101 -11.16 -6.60 -5.09
C SER A 101 -12.30 -6.96 -6.06
N ALA A 102 -12.59 -8.25 -6.25
CA ALA A 102 -13.70 -8.71 -7.10
C ALA A 102 -15.07 -8.30 -6.56
N ARG A 103 -15.29 -8.41 -5.24
CA ARG A 103 -16.53 -7.93 -4.58
C ARG A 103 -16.73 -6.43 -4.81
N GLU A 104 -15.65 -5.67 -4.71
CA GLU A 104 -15.66 -4.23 -4.93
C GLU A 104 -16.01 -3.84 -6.38
N GLU A 105 -15.37 -4.48 -7.36
CA GLU A 105 -15.68 -4.27 -8.78
C GLU A 105 -17.14 -4.64 -9.12
N SER A 106 -17.64 -5.76 -8.57
CA SER A 106 -19.04 -6.15 -8.71
C SER A 106 -19.98 -5.09 -8.14
N LEU A 107 -19.69 -4.58 -6.93
CA LEU A 107 -20.48 -3.52 -6.30
C LEU A 107 -20.52 -2.24 -7.14
N TRP A 108 -19.38 -1.84 -7.71
CA TRP A 108 -19.30 -0.64 -8.55
C TRP A 108 -20.11 -0.78 -9.83
N SER A 109 -20.05 -1.95 -10.45
CA SER A 109 -20.82 -2.27 -11.65
C SER A 109 -22.33 -2.22 -11.37
N ASP A 110 -22.77 -2.86 -10.28
CA ASP A 110 -24.18 -2.89 -9.89
C ASP A 110 -24.73 -1.48 -9.65
N LEU A 111 -23.97 -0.63 -8.93
CA LEU A 111 -24.39 0.73 -8.59
C LEU A 111 -24.12 1.76 -9.69
N ALA A 112 -23.53 1.37 -10.83
CA ALA A 112 -23.17 2.23 -11.95
C ALA A 112 -22.34 3.46 -11.53
N LEU A 113 -21.38 3.27 -10.62
CA LEU A 113 -20.59 4.36 -10.06
C LEU A 113 -19.44 4.77 -11.00
N PRO A 114 -19.28 6.06 -11.32
CA PRO A 114 -18.32 6.49 -12.34
C PRO A 114 -16.86 6.52 -11.86
N ALA A 115 -16.62 6.80 -10.57
CA ALA A 115 -15.26 6.98 -10.08
C ALA A 115 -15.08 6.68 -8.56
N PRO A 116 -15.46 5.49 -8.08
CA PRO A 116 -15.19 5.08 -6.70
C PRO A 116 -13.68 5.00 -6.40
N GLU A 117 -13.33 5.09 -5.12
CA GLU A 117 -11.96 4.90 -4.64
C GLU A 117 -11.68 3.41 -4.37
N PRO A 118 -10.58 2.79 -4.87
CA PRO A 118 -10.23 1.39 -4.59
C PRO A 118 -9.79 1.11 -3.14
N LEU A 119 -10.00 -0.11 -2.60
CA LEU A 119 -9.73 -0.43 -1.18
C LEU A 119 -8.26 -0.30 -0.85
N LYS A 120 -7.45 -0.77 -1.79
CA LYS A 120 -6.00 -0.61 -1.79
C LYS A 120 -5.57 0.85 -1.58
N ALA A 121 -6.22 1.80 -2.25
CA ALA A 121 -5.85 3.21 -2.17
C ALA A 121 -6.17 3.79 -0.78
N GLU A 122 -7.34 3.46 -0.22
CA GLU A 122 -7.69 3.88 1.14
C GLU A 122 -6.77 3.27 2.18
N VAL A 123 -6.55 1.95 2.13
CA VAL A 123 -5.68 1.23 3.08
C VAL A 123 -4.30 1.88 3.10
N ASN A 124 -3.71 2.13 1.92
CA ASN A 124 -2.39 2.75 1.83
C ASN A 124 -2.36 4.17 2.42
N ARG A 125 -3.41 4.97 2.17
CA ARG A 125 -3.50 6.34 2.69
C ARG A 125 -3.73 6.36 4.20
N GLU A 126 -4.68 5.58 4.70
CA GLU A 126 -5.11 5.63 6.11
C GLU A 126 -4.11 4.96 7.04
N VAL A 127 -3.53 3.82 6.62
CA VAL A 127 -2.42 3.19 7.36
C VAL A 127 -1.17 4.06 7.24
N GLY A 128 -0.88 4.63 6.07
CA GLY A 128 0.29 5.50 5.85
C GLY A 128 0.32 6.71 6.79
N LYS A 129 -0.82 7.40 6.97
CA LYS A 129 -0.95 8.52 7.93
C LYS A 129 -0.63 8.11 9.36
N ARG A 130 -1.19 6.98 9.81
CA ARG A 130 -0.98 6.46 11.17
C ARG A 130 0.46 6.03 11.40
N VAL A 131 1.09 5.39 10.39
CA VAL A 131 2.51 5.05 10.46
C VAL A 131 3.36 6.32 10.54
N CYS A 132 3.06 7.34 9.73
CA CYS A 132 3.76 8.64 9.77
C CYS A 132 3.72 9.26 11.17
N GLU A 133 2.54 9.28 11.80
CA GLU A 133 2.36 9.76 13.18
C GLU A 133 3.13 8.91 14.20
N ALA A 134 3.11 7.59 14.05
CA ALA A 134 3.76 6.67 14.98
C ALA A 134 5.29 6.71 14.93
N VAL A 135 5.89 6.84 13.73
CA VAL A 135 7.34 6.78 13.54
C VAL A 135 8.00 8.16 13.41
N GLY A 136 7.22 9.22 13.19
CA GLY A 136 7.72 10.59 13.03
C GLY A 136 8.60 10.79 11.79
N LYS A 137 8.38 9.99 10.73
CA LYS A 137 9.09 10.09 9.44
C LYS A 137 8.11 10.52 8.35
N GLU A 138 8.61 11.14 7.29
CA GLU A 138 7.77 11.62 6.19
C GLU A 138 7.58 10.53 5.11
N PRO A 139 6.37 10.39 4.55
CA PRO A 139 6.14 9.49 3.43
C PRO A 139 6.62 10.09 2.10
N ASP A 140 7.33 9.31 1.28
CA ASP A 140 7.67 9.66 -0.11
C ASP A 140 7.06 8.64 -1.08
N LEU A 141 6.16 9.10 -1.96
CA LEU A 141 5.49 8.24 -2.93
C LEU A 141 6.33 7.96 -4.18
N ALA A 142 7.29 8.84 -4.48
CA ALA A 142 8.11 8.81 -5.68
C ALA A 142 9.45 8.11 -5.44
N ALA A 143 10.14 8.42 -4.35
CA ALA A 143 11.48 7.92 -4.05
C ALA A 143 11.68 7.58 -2.56
N PRO A 144 10.91 6.62 -2.01
CA PRO A 144 11.07 6.21 -0.61
C PRO A 144 12.38 5.44 -0.37
N ASP A 145 12.94 5.51 0.83
CA ASP A 145 14.04 4.62 1.24
C ASP A 145 13.54 3.19 1.48
N ILE A 146 12.35 3.05 2.06
CA ILE A 146 11.73 1.76 2.38
C ILE A 146 10.27 1.75 1.93
N VAL A 147 9.86 0.70 1.22
CA VAL A 147 8.45 0.41 0.94
C VAL A 147 7.99 -0.72 1.86
N ALA A 148 7.04 -0.42 2.75
CA ALA A 148 6.35 -1.40 3.56
C ALA A 148 5.11 -1.91 2.81
N VAL A 149 5.13 -3.16 2.38
CA VAL A 149 4.02 -3.82 1.68
C VAL A 149 3.24 -4.67 2.68
N LEU A 150 2.06 -4.17 3.05
CA LEU A 150 1.14 -4.80 3.98
C LEU A 150 0.29 -5.86 3.28
N ASP A 151 0.17 -7.03 3.88
CA ASP A 151 -0.79 -8.07 3.52
C ASP A 151 -1.80 -8.23 4.67
N PRO A 152 -2.98 -7.57 4.60
CA PRO A 152 -3.91 -7.55 5.71
C PRO A 152 -4.62 -8.88 5.98
N ALA A 153 -4.59 -9.82 5.03
CA ALA A 153 -5.18 -11.14 5.20
C ALA A 153 -4.34 -12.03 6.14
N PHE A 154 -3.02 -11.84 6.11
CA PHE A 154 -2.05 -12.62 6.89
C PHE A 154 -1.39 -11.86 8.03
N ASP A 155 -1.77 -10.59 8.25
CA ASP A 155 -1.11 -9.70 9.21
C ASP A 155 0.41 -9.70 9.05
N HIS A 156 0.83 -9.61 7.79
CA HIS A 156 2.23 -9.68 7.40
C HIS A 156 2.66 -8.39 6.70
N VAL A 157 3.90 -7.99 6.92
CA VAL A 157 4.50 -6.82 6.28
C VAL A 157 5.85 -7.22 5.72
N ASP A 158 5.97 -7.10 4.40
CA ASP A 158 7.24 -7.21 3.68
C ASP A 158 7.87 -5.82 3.55
N LEU A 159 9.16 -5.71 3.86
CA LEU A 159 9.92 -4.49 3.64
C LEU A 159 10.77 -4.61 2.39
N GLN A 160 10.60 -3.68 1.46
CA GLN A 160 11.47 -3.50 0.32
C GLN A 160 12.36 -2.29 0.57
N VAL A 161 13.62 -2.56 0.88
CA VAL A 161 14.61 -1.52 1.19
C VAL A 161 15.29 -1.14 -0.11
N ASN A 162 15.15 0.12 -0.52
CA ASN A 162 15.75 0.61 -1.74
C ASN A 162 17.27 0.77 -1.56
N PRO A 163 18.07 0.40 -2.58
CA PRO A 163 19.52 0.43 -2.48
C PRO A 163 20.05 1.86 -2.40
N LEU A 164 21.03 2.06 -1.52
CA LEU A 164 21.85 3.27 -1.51
C LEU A 164 22.99 3.15 -2.54
N TYR A 165 23.14 4.17 -3.37
CA TYR A 165 24.21 4.22 -4.36
C TYR A 165 25.37 5.08 -3.84
N LEU A 166 26.48 4.42 -3.52
CA LEU A 166 27.71 5.10 -3.12
C LEU A 166 28.57 5.41 -4.34
N ARG A 167 28.96 6.68 -4.49
CA ARG A 167 29.87 7.13 -5.54
C ARG A 167 31.19 7.58 -4.93
N GLY A 168 32.29 7.04 -5.44
CA GLY A 168 33.64 7.42 -5.03
C GLY A 168 34.62 7.36 -6.17
N ARG A 169 35.87 7.71 -5.88
CA ARG A 169 37.01 7.50 -6.78
C ARG A 169 38.03 6.67 -6.04
N TYR A 170 38.63 5.70 -6.71
CA TYR A 170 39.72 4.90 -6.16
C TYR A 170 40.94 4.99 -7.09
N ARG A 171 42.14 4.91 -6.51
CA ARG A 171 43.39 4.84 -7.26
C ARG A 171 43.84 3.38 -7.31
N ARG A 172 44.04 2.85 -8.51
CA ARG A 172 44.64 1.53 -8.71
C ARG A 172 46.17 1.70 -8.78
N LEU A 173 46.89 1.28 -7.74
CA LEU A 173 48.35 1.44 -7.65
C LEU A 173 49.14 0.24 -8.17
N ALA A 174 48.53 -0.94 -8.25
CA ALA A 174 49.16 -2.17 -8.74
C ALA A 174 48.71 -2.54 -10.16
N ARG A 175 49.69 -2.94 -11.01
CA ARG A 175 49.42 -3.56 -12.32
C ARG A 175 48.93 -5.01 -12.12
N GLY A 176 48.20 -5.56 -13.09
CA GLY A 176 47.69 -6.95 -13.04
C GLY A 176 46.35 -7.17 -12.30
N VAL A 177 45.90 -6.27 -11.42
CA VAL A 177 44.63 -6.44 -10.66
C VAL A 177 43.36 -5.93 -11.42
N PRO A 178 42.47 -6.78 -11.95
CA PRO A 178 41.30 -6.31 -12.72
C PRO A 178 40.31 -5.49 -11.86
N GLN A 179 39.50 -4.64 -12.50
CA GLN A 179 38.48 -3.83 -11.83
C GLN A 179 37.34 -4.68 -11.24
N THR A 180 36.95 -5.74 -11.95
CA THR A 180 35.91 -6.69 -11.51
C THR A 180 36.53 -8.07 -11.33
N ARG A 181 35.90 -8.90 -10.49
CA ARG A 181 36.35 -10.28 -10.27
C ARG A 181 36.12 -11.11 -11.53
N TRP A 182 37.18 -11.75 -12.04
CA TRP A 182 37.10 -12.66 -13.19
C TRP A 182 37.20 -14.12 -12.73
N PRO A 183 36.08 -14.80 -12.47
CA PRO A 183 36.10 -16.20 -12.06
C PRO A 183 36.51 -17.10 -13.22
N CYS A 184 37.24 -18.17 -12.91
CA CYS A 184 37.57 -19.20 -13.88
C CYS A 184 36.29 -19.88 -14.39
N ARG A 185 36.02 -19.80 -15.69
CA ARG A 185 34.82 -20.39 -16.34
C ARG A 185 34.64 -21.89 -16.10
N ARG A 186 35.72 -22.63 -15.78
CA ARG A 186 35.66 -24.09 -15.54
C ARG A 186 35.21 -24.45 -14.13
N CYS A 187 35.62 -23.68 -13.11
CA CYS A 187 35.34 -24.01 -11.71
C CYS A 187 34.45 -22.98 -11.01
N MET A 188 34.03 -21.93 -11.72
CA MET A 188 33.17 -20.85 -11.20
C MET A 188 33.69 -20.23 -9.90
N GLY A 189 35.02 -20.14 -9.75
CA GLY A 189 35.65 -19.55 -8.56
C GLY A 189 36.09 -20.54 -7.49
N LYS A 190 35.82 -21.85 -7.62
CA LYS A 190 36.18 -22.87 -6.61
C LYS A 190 37.67 -23.26 -6.59
N GLY A 191 38.37 -23.07 -7.71
CA GLY A 191 39.74 -23.57 -7.90
C GLY A 191 39.78 -24.87 -8.68
N CYS A 192 40.68 -24.96 -9.67
CA CYS A 192 40.93 -26.18 -10.44
C CYS A 192 42.32 -26.11 -11.10
N ALA A 193 42.77 -27.22 -11.68
CA ALA A 193 44.06 -27.29 -12.39
C ALA A 193 44.22 -26.21 -13.47
N ARG A 194 43.14 -25.84 -14.19
CA ARG A 194 43.17 -24.80 -15.23
C ARG A 194 43.56 -23.41 -14.71
N CYS A 195 43.19 -23.08 -13.48
CA CYS A 195 43.50 -21.78 -12.86
C CYS A 195 44.56 -21.88 -11.77
N GLY A 196 45.32 -22.99 -11.72
CA GLY A 196 46.32 -23.21 -10.67
C GLY A 196 45.74 -23.19 -9.26
N GLY A 197 44.48 -23.62 -9.08
CA GLY A 197 43.80 -23.63 -7.77
C GLY A 197 43.24 -22.28 -7.30
N THR A 198 43.53 -21.17 -7.98
CA THR A 198 43.14 -19.81 -7.52
C THR A 198 41.65 -19.48 -7.71
N GLY A 199 40.96 -20.23 -8.58
CA GLY A 199 39.58 -19.95 -8.97
C GLY A 199 39.42 -18.73 -9.89
N LYS A 200 40.52 -18.07 -10.28
CA LYS A 200 40.54 -16.79 -11.04
C LYS A 200 41.42 -16.92 -12.29
N VAL A 201 41.38 -15.94 -13.19
CA VAL A 201 42.09 -15.96 -14.49
C VAL A 201 43.04 -14.77 -14.71
N TYR A 202 43.49 -14.14 -13.62
CA TYR A 202 44.42 -13.01 -13.60
C TYR A 202 45.50 -13.25 -12.54
#